data_AF-K6CRF9-F1
#
_entry.id   AF-K6CRF9-F1
#
_cell.length_a   1.000
_cell.length_b   1.000
_cell.length_c   1.000
_cell.angle_alpha   90.00
_cell.angle_beta   90.00
_cell.angle_gamma   90.00
#
_symmetry.space_group_name_H-M   'P 1'
#
loop_
_entity.id
_entity.type
_entity.pdbx_description
1 polymer ?
#
loop_
_entity_poly.entity_id
_entity_poly.type
_entity_poly.pdbx_seq_one_letter_code
_entity_poly.pdbx_strand_id
1 'polypeptide(L)'
;MDSLFLYQNNYLIVVVFLLLGIILPVGALTFGRFLRPYNPTAEKRTTYESGLEPFHEARVQFNVRYYIFALMFVIFDVETIFLYPWAVAYDKLGIFALIEMLIFVVMLIIGLIYAWKKKVLKWI
;
A
#
# COMPACT_ATOMS: atom_id res chain seq x y z
N MET A 1 22.59 -18.37 -22.27
CA MET A 1 21.30 -19.05 -22.08
C MET A 1 21.02 -19.35 -20.61
N ASP A 2 22.05 -19.57 -19.78
CA ASP A 2 21.90 -19.89 -18.35
C ASP A 2 21.31 -18.77 -17.49
N SER A 3 21.63 -17.50 -17.79
CA SER A 3 21.07 -16.34 -17.08
C SER A 3 19.56 -16.19 -17.31
N LEU A 4 19.08 -16.40 -18.53
CA LEU A 4 17.64 -16.37 -18.85
C LEU A 4 16.88 -17.46 -18.07
N PHE A 5 17.45 -18.67 -18.01
CA PHE A 5 16.88 -19.79 -17.27
C PHE A 5 16.85 -19.51 -15.76
N LEU A 6 17.89 -18.88 -15.19
CA LEU A 6 17.93 -18.46 -13.80
C LEU A 6 16.85 -17.41 -13.48
N TYR A 7 16.69 -16.38 -14.32
CA TYR A 7 15.63 -15.39 -14.14
C TYR A 7 14.25 -16.02 -14.24
N GLN A 8 14.01 -16.87 -15.25
CA GLN A 8 12.74 -17.57 -15.41
C GLN A 8 12.42 -18.44 -14.19
N ASN A 9 13.41 -19.13 -13.63
CA ASN A 9 13.24 -19.93 -12.42
C ASN A 9 12.92 -19.06 -11.19
N ASN A 10 13.59 -17.91 -11.03
CA ASN A 10 13.31 -16.98 -9.94
C ASN A 10 11.88 -16.41 -10.02
N TYR A 11 11.42 -16.02 -11.21
CA TYR A 11 10.03 -15.58 -11.40
C TYR A 11 9.03 -16.71 -11.16
N LEU A 12 9.35 -17.94 -11.54
CA LEU A 12 8.52 -19.12 -11.25
C LEU A 12 8.37 -19.30 -9.74
N ILE A 13 9.46 -19.20 -8.97
CA ILE A 13 9.43 -19.27 -7.50
C ILE A 13 8.50 -18.19 -6.92
N VAL A 14 8.62 -16.94 -7.39
CA VAL A 14 7.75 -15.84 -6.95
C VAL A 14 6.28 -16.14 -7.24
N VAL A 15 5.96 -16.63 -8.45
CA VAL A 15 4.58 -16.98 -8.83
C VAL A 15 4.05 -18.11 -7.97
N VAL A 16 4.83 -19.18 -7.76
CA VAL A 16 4.42 -20.30 -6.90
C VAL A 16 4.19 -19.82 -5.47
N PHE A 17 5.06 -18.96 -4.93
CA PHE A 17 4.89 -18.41 -3.59
C PHE A 17 3.63 -17.54 -3.47
N LEU A 18 3.35 -16.72 -4.48
CA LEU A 18 2.14 -15.91 -4.55
C LEU A 18 0.88 -16.78 -4.63
N LEU A 19 0.90 -17.84 -5.44
CA LEU A 19 -0.20 -18.80 -5.52
C LEU A 19 -0.43 -19.50 -4.18
N LEU A 20 0.63 -19.98 -3.52
CA LEU A 20 0.52 -20.58 -2.19
C LEU A 20 -0.01 -19.57 -1.17
N GLY A 21 0.45 -18.32 -1.21
CA GLY A 21 -0.02 -17.23 -0.35
C GLY A 21 -1.51 -16.91 -0.51
N ILE A 22 -2.10 -17.19 -1.67
CA ILE A 22 -3.55 -17.07 -1.91
C ILE A 22 -4.29 -18.36 -1.55
N ILE A 23 -3.76 -19.51 -1.96
CA ILE A 23 -4.38 -20.83 -1.76
C ILE A 23 -4.52 -21.14 -0.28
N LEU A 24 -3.53 -20.81 0.55
CA LEU A 24 -3.57 -21.13 1.98
C LEU A 24 -4.71 -20.39 2.71
N PRO A 25 -4.86 -19.05 2.65
CA PRO A 25 -6.01 -18.36 3.24
C PRO A 25 -7.35 -18.80 2.64
N VAL A 26 -7.45 -18.95 1.31
CA VAL A 26 -8.69 -19.36 0.65
C VAL A 26 -9.08 -20.78 1.08
N GLY A 27 -8.12 -21.70 1.11
CA GLY A 27 -8.30 -23.08 1.57
C GLY A 27 -8.70 -23.12 3.03
N ALA A 28 -8.02 -22.38 3.91
CA ALA A 28 -8.33 -22.31 5.33
C ALA A 28 -9.74 -21.75 5.59
N LEU A 29 -10.12 -20.66 4.92
CA LEU A 29 -11.47 -20.07 5.05
C LEU A 29 -12.56 -21.02 4.49
N THR A 30 -12.27 -21.71 3.38
CA THR A 30 -13.19 -22.68 2.77
C THR A 30 -13.38 -23.89 3.68
N PHE A 31 -12.29 -24.46 4.20
CA PHE A 31 -12.34 -25.61 5.10
C PHE A 31 -12.99 -25.23 6.44
N GLY A 32 -12.67 -24.06 6.99
CA GLY A 32 -13.31 -23.50 8.17
C GLY A 32 -14.82 -23.30 7.99
N ARG A 33 -15.28 -22.95 6.78
CA ARG A 33 -16.71 -22.87 6.46
C ARG A 33 -17.40 -24.24 6.50
N PHE A 34 -16.73 -25.32 6.10
CA PHE A 34 -17.28 -26.68 6.18
C PHE A 34 -17.28 -27.24 7.60
N LEU A 35 -16.27 -26.91 8.42
CA LEU A 35 -16.17 -27.40 9.80
C LEU A 35 -17.07 -26.65 10.78
N ARG A 36 -17.38 -25.37 10.53
CA ARG A 36 -18.13 -24.56 11.50
C ARG A 36 -19.63 -24.92 11.51
N PRO A 37 -20.30 -24.84 12.67
CA PRO A 37 -21.75 -24.93 12.75
C PRO A 37 -22.43 -23.85 11.88
N TYR A 38 -23.36 -24.26 11.02
CA TYR A 38 -24.13 -23.34 10.19
C TYR A 38 -25.49 -23.05 10.84
N ASN A 39 -25.58 -21.94 11.59
CA ASN A 39 -26.82 -21.48 12.23
C ASN A 39 -27.07 -19.98 11.94
N PRO A 40 -27.50 -19.63 10.72
CA PRO A 40 -27.83 -18.27 10.36
C PRO A 40 -29.18 -17.86 10.97
N THR A 41 -29.21 -16.74 11.68
CA THR A 41 -30.44 -16.09 12.15
C THR A 41 -30.51 -14.68 11.58
N ALA A 42 -31.71 -14.09 11.51
CA ALA A 42 -31.90 -12.72 11.03
C ALA A 42 -31.06 -11.72 11.87
N GLU A 43 -31.12 -11.87 13.20
CA GLU A 43 -30.35 -11.05 14.16
C GLU A 43 -28.83 -11.13 13.97
N LYS A 44 -28.27 -12.28 13.56
CA LYS A 44 -26.81 -12.39 13.32
C LYS A 44 -26.35 -11.68 12.04
N ARG A 45 -27.28 -11.23 11.21
CA ARG A 45 -27.02 -10.55 9.94
C ARG A 45 -27.27 -9.05 10.01
N THR A 46 -27.71 -8.52 11.16
CA THR A 46 -27.83 -7.09 11.39
C THR A 46 -26.47 -6.48 11.71
N THR A 47 -26.34 -5.17 11.48
CA THR A 47 -25.13 -4.43 11.81
C THR A 47 -24.97 -4.35 13.34
N TYR A 48 -23.75 -4.51 13.83
CA TYR A 48 -23.45 -4.38 15.25
C TYR A 48 -23.60 -2.91 15.72
N GLU A 49 -24.47 -2.67 16.70
CA GLU A 49 -24.76 -1.35 17.27
C GLU A 49 -24.89 -1.42 18.81
N SER A 50 -23.99 -2.19 19.46
CA SER A 50 -23.92 -2.36 20.93
C SER A 50 -25.25 -2.67 21.65
N GLY A 51 -26.21 -3.29 20.94
CA GLY A 51 -27.52 -3.71 21.48
C GLY A 51 -28.68 -2.73 21.24
N LEU A 52 -28.46 -1.64 20.49
CA LEU A 52 -29.51 -0.69 20.10
C LEU A 52 -29.85 -0.82 18.62
N GLU A 53 -31.07 -0.43 18.24
CA GLU A 53 -31.45 -0.33 16.84
C GLU A 53 -30.80 0.90 16.19
N PRO A 54 -30.18 0.78 15.01
CA PRO A 54 -29.61 1.93 14.29
C PRO A 54 -30.68 2.97 13.98
N PHE A 55 -30.49 4.19 14.48
CA PHE A 55 -31.48 5.27 14.42
C PHE A 55 -31.06 6.44 13.51
N HIS A 56 -29.81 6.44 13.02
CA HIS A 56 -29.26 7.49 12.16
C HIS A 56 -28.88 6.97 10.77
N GLU A 57 -28.92 7.88 9.79
CA GLU A 57 -28.34 7.61 8.47
C GLU A 57 -26.83 7.36 8.59
N ALA A 58 -26.34 6.30 7.94
CA ALA A 58 -24.92 5.96 7.89
C ALA A 58 -24.06 6.91 7.03
N ARG A 59 -24.64 8.05 6.57
CA ARG A 59 -23.95 9.03 5.73
C ARG A 59 -23.20 10.01 6.61
N VAL A 60 -21.90 9.78 6.76
CA VAL A 60 -21.00 10.68 7.47
C VAL A 60 -20.17 11.48 6.47
N GLN A 61 -19.92 12.75 6.79
CA GLN A 61 -18.95 13.55 6.04
C GLN A 61 -17.54 12.99 6.25
N PHE A 62 -17.00 12.33 5.23
CA PHE A 62 -15.62 11.88 5.26
C PHE A 62 -14.67 13.08 5.26
N ASN A 63 -13.70 13.03 6.16
CA ASN A 63 -12.75 14.12 6.31
C ASN A 63 -11.83 14.21 5.08
N VAL A 64 -11.68 15.38 4.48
CA VAL A 64 -10.81 15.62 3.32
C VAL A 64 -9.35 15.23 3.59
N ARG A 65 -8.94 15.14 4.87
CA ARG A 65 -7.59 14.71 5.27
C ARG A 65 -7.19 13.36 4.62
N TYR A 66 -8.09 12.38 4.53
CA TYR A 66 -7.78 11.09 3.89
C TYR A 66 -7.31 11.27 2.43
N TYR A 67 -7.99 12.14 1.69
CA TYR A 67 -7.62 12.46 0.31
C TYR A 67 -6.25 13.11 0.23
N ILE A 68 -5.94 14.05 1.12
CA ILE A 68 -4.65 14.75 1.05
C ILE A 68 -3.48 13.83 1.40
N PHE A 69 -3.66 12.92 2.37
CA PHE A 69 -2.66 11.87 2.65
C PHE A 69 -2.44 10.95 1.46
N ALA A 70 -3.51 10.49 0.81
CA ALA A 70 -3.41 9.63 -0.37
C ALA A 70 -2.74 10.35 -1.55
N LEU A 71 -3.13 11.60 -1.83
CA LEU A 71 -2.53 12.40 -2.90
C LEU A 71 -1.03 12.61 -2.65
N MET A 72 -0.66 12.96 -1.42
CA MET A 72 0.73 13.18 -1.08
C MET A 72 1.55 11.89 -1.16
N PHE A 73 0.99 10.76 -0.73
CA PHE A 73 1.61 9.45 -0.89
C PHE A 73 1.91 9.14 -2.36
N VAL A 74 0.94 9.35 -3.26
CA VAL A 74 1.13 9.11 -4.69
C VAL A 74 2.22 9.99 -5.29
N ILE A 75 2.28 11.27 -4.88
CA ILE A 75 3.34 12.19 -5.35
C ILE A 75 4.72 11.66 -4.92
N PHE A 76 4.90 11.34 -3.64
CA PHE A 76 6.18 10.81 -3.16
C PHE A 76 6.53 9.45 -3.78
N ASP A 77 5.55 8.57 -3.99
CA ASP A 77 5.76 7.28 -4.63
C ASP A 77 6.31 7.47 -6.06
N VAL A 78 5.69 8.35 -6.84
CA VAL A 78 6.18 8.73 -8.18
C VAL A 78 7.59 9.33 -8.12
N GLU A 79 7.88 10.16 -7.13
CA GLU A 79 9.23 10.72 -6.95
C GLU A 79 10.27 9.64 -6.63
N THR A 80 9.92 8.61 -5.84
CA THR A 80 10.82 7.49 -5.56
C THR A 80 11.11 6.63 -6.80
N ILE A 81 10.17 6.55 -7.75
CA ILE A 81 10.40 5.87 -9.04
C ILE A 81 11.59 6.49 -9.79
N PHE A 82 11.84 7.79 -9.65
CA PHE A 82 13.02 8.44 -10.24
C PHE A 82 14.31 8.16 -9.45
N LEU A 83 14.22 7.89 -8.14
CA LEU A 83 15.39 7.55 -7.33
C LEU A 83 15.94 6.16 -7.66
N TYR A 84 15.09 5.17 -8.00
CA TYR A 84 15.54 3.79 -8.20
C TYR A 84 16.54 3.61 -9.36
N PRO A 85 16.30 4.12 -10.59
CA PRO A 85 17.26 3.96 -11.68
C PRO A 85 18.61 4.59 -11.37
N TRP A 86 18.61 5.77 -10.73
CA TRP A 86 19.85 6.39 -10.27
C TRP A 86 20.57 5.55 -9.23
N ALA A 87 19.86 5.06 -8.21
CA ALA A 87 20.44 4.25 -7.15
C ALA A 87 21.07 2.95 -7.69
N VAL A 88 20.41 2.30 -8.64
CA VAL A 88 20.91 1.07 -9.29
C VAL A 88 22.12 1.35 -10.20
N ALA A 89 22.17 2.52 -10.83
CA ALA A 89 23.23 2.90 -11.77
C ALA A 89 24.33 3.77 -11.15
N TYR A 90 24.31 4.01 -9.84
CA TYR A 90 25.17 4.98 -9.14
C TYR A 90 26.65 4.86 -9.51
N ASP A 91 27.17 3.62 -9.56
CA ASP A 91 28.58 3.33 -9.86
C ASP A 91 29.04 3.76 -11.26
N LYS A 92 28.11 4.09 -12.17
CA LYS A 92 28.40 4.45 -13.58
C LYS A 92 28.21 5.93 -13.89
N LEU A 93 27.62 6.71 -12.99
CA LEU A 93 27.10 8.05 -13.30
C LEU A 93 28.02 9.20 -12.84
N GLY A 94 29.01 8.92 -12.00
CA GLY A 94 30.00 9.89 -11.53
C GLY A 94 29.43 11.01 -10.65
N ILE A 95 30.28 12.01 -10.36
CA ILE A 95 29.96 13.08 -9.39
C ILE A 95 28.85 14.02 -9.90
N PHE A 96 28.74 14.20 -11.22
CA PHE A 96 27.72 15.07 -11.81
C PHE A 96 26.30 14.62 -11.46
N ALA A 97 25.98 13.34 -11.68
CA ALA A 97 24.68 12.77 -11.32
C ALA A 97 24.42 12.77 -9.81
N LEU A 98 25.47 12.64 -8.98
CA LEU A 98 25.34 12.78 -7.53
C LEU A 98 24.84 14.18 -7.15
N ILE A 99 25.36 15.24 -7.78
CA ILE A 99 24.93 16.62 -7.53
C ILE A 99 23.49 16.83 -7.99
N GLU A 100 23.13 16.37 -9.19
CA GLU A 100 21.76 16.48 -9.71
C GLU A 100 20.76 15.78 -8.79
N MET A 101 21.10 14.60 -8.27
CA MET A 101 20.23 13.86 -7.38
C MET A 101 20.15 14.45 -5.98
N LEU A 102 21.23 15.07 -5.51
CA LEU A 102 21.20 15.83 -4.27
C LEU A 102 20.25 17.03 -4.41
N ILE A 103 20.27 17.74 -5.54
CA ILE A 103 19.32 18.81 -5.85
C ILE A 103 17.88 18.26 -5.88
N PHE A 104 17.67 17.12 -6.55
CA PHE A 104 16.36 16.46 -6.62
C PHE A 104 15.82 16.12 -5.22
N VAL A 105 16.61 15.46 -4.38
CA VAL A 105 16.23 15.10 -3.00
C VAL A 105 15.95 16.35 -2.16
N VAL A 106 16.74 17.41 -2.30
CA VAL A 106 16.48 18.70 -1.61
C VAL A 106 15.14 19.29 -2.03
N MET A 107 14.76 19.19 -3.31
CA MET A 107 13.44 19.63 -3.79
C MET A 107 12.31 18.82 -3.13
N LEU A 108 12.48 17.50 -2.96
CA LEU A 108 11.49 16.65 -2.25
C LEU A 108 11.32 17.09 -0.79
N ILE A 109 12.45 17.34 -0.11
CA ILE A 109 12.47 17.80 1.28
C ILE A 109 11.77 19.15 1.41
N ILE A 110 11.97 20.08 0.46
CA ILE A 110 11.25 21.36 0.45
C ILE A 110 9.74 21.14 0.33
N GLY A 111 9.29 20.27 -0.57
CA GLY A 111 7.88 19.90 -0.71
C GLY A 111 7.29 19.34 0.58
N LEU A 112 8.02 18.44 1.24
CA LEU A 112 7.63 17.85 2.53
C LEU A 112 7.54 18.92 3.64
N ILE A 113 8.56 19.78 3.75
CA ILE A 113 8.58 20.87 4.74
C ILE A 113 7.41 21.82 4.51
N TYR A 114 7.07 22.13 3.25
CA TYR A 114 5.92 22.96 2.92
C TYR A 114 4.60 22.30 3.37
N ALA A 115 4.39 21.03 3.04
CA ALA A 115 3.21 20.27 3.46
C ALA A 115 3.07 20.22 4.99
N TRP A 116 4.20 20.04 5.69
CA TRP A 116 4.24 20.04 7.15
C TRP A 116 3.91 21.42 7.73
N LYS A 117 4.51 22.49 7.21
CA LYS A 117 4.20 23.88 7.63
C LYS A 117 2.74 24.24 7.42
N LYS A 118 2.11 23.74 6.34
CA LYS A 118 0.68 23.90 6.07
C LYS A 118 -0.22 23.03 6.97
N LYS A 119 0.35 22.24 7.89
CA LYS A 119 -0.36 21.35 8.82
C LYS A 119 -1.27 20.34 8.13
N VAL A 120 -0.99 20.05 6.86
CA VAL A 120 -1.74 19.09 6.05
C VAL A 120 -1.59 17.67 6.60
N LEU A 121 -0.44 17.41 7.24
CA LEU A 121 -0.11 16.13 7.87
C LEU A 121 -0.67 15.99 9.29
N LYS A 122 -1.42 16.97 9.78
CA LYS A 122 -1.93 16.94 11.14
C LYS A 122 -3.21 16.09 11.18
N TRP A 123 -3.18 15.01 11.95
CA TRP A 123 -4.35 14.16 12.15
C TRP A 123 -5.36 14.77 13.14
N ILE A 124 -4.89 15.58 14.09
CA ILE A 124 -5.68 16.20 15.16
C ILE A 124 -5.69 17.71 14.96
#